data_AF-A0AAW5IHR3-F1
#
_entry.id   AF-A0AAW5IHR3-F1
#
_cell.length_a   1.000
_cell.length_b   1.000
_cell.length_c   1.000
_cell.angle_alpha   90.00
_cell.angle_beta   90.00
_cell.angle_gamma   90.00
#
_symmetry.space_group_name_H-M   'P 1'
#
loop_
_entity.id
_entity.type
_entity.pdbx_description
1 polymer ?
#
loop_
_entity_poly.entity_id
_entity_poly.type
_entity_poly.pdbx_seq_one_letter_code
_entity_poly.pdbx_strand_id
1 'polypeptide(L)'
;MALKLVPDMETWHADGKDLMHVRIYAVDKKGRRVLNVKDAKAFDKLTFQVKGDANIVAVDNGNIASDELHIGKTQLEKSIQRHLFQGSALVILRAGDKPGKIELSVAGEKMKAKKLVLNTK
;
A
#
# COMPACT_ATOMS: atom_id res chain seq x y z
N MET A 1 1.42 5.53 17.43
CA MET A 1 0.75 4.92 16.27
C MET A 1 1.76 4.81 15.16
N ALA A 2 1.70 3.76 14.38
CA ALA A 2 2.63 3.50 13.28
C ALA A 2 1.89 2.81 12.13
N LEU A 3 2.52 2.76 10.97
CA LEU A 3 2.07 1.93 9.86
C LEU A 3 2.58 0.49 10.04
N LYS A 4 1.73 -0.48 9.73
CA LYS A 4 2.09 -1.89 9.55
C LYS A 4 1.74 -2.28 8.11
N LEU A 5 2.75 -2.74 7.36
CA LEU A 5 2.60 -3.20 5.98
C LEU A 5 2.64 -4.73 6.03
N VAL A 6 1.64 -5.38 5.42
CA VAL A 6 1.46 -6.84 5.44
C VAL A 6 1.29 -7.30 3.99
N PRO A 7 2.35 -7.84 3.36
CA PRO A 7 2.22 -8.44 2.03
C PRO A 7 1.49 -9.78 2.11
N ASP A 8 1.03 -10.26 0.95
CA ASP A 8 0.60 -11.65 0.78
C ASP A 8 1.76 -12.61 1.11
N MET A 9 1.43 -13.83 1.55
CA MET A 9 2.41 -14.86 1.89
C MET A 9 2.61 -15.83 0.74
N GLU A 10 3.12 -15.33 -0.38
CA GLU A 10 3.33 -16.10 -1.61
C GLU A 10 4.63 -15.74 -2.33
N THR A 11 5.02 -16.60 -3.28
CA THR A 11 6.12 -16.27 -4.20
C THR A 11 5.57 -15.34 -5.26
N TRP A 12 6.21 -14.19 -5.43
CA TRP A 12 5.85 -13.22 -6.45
C TRP A 12 6.74 -13.42 -7.70
N HIS A 13 6.15 -13.72 -8.85
CA HIS A 13 6.87 -14.05 -10.07
C HIS A 13 7.08 -12.82 -10.93
N ALA A 14 8.27 -12.67 -11.51
CA ALA A 14 8.58 -11.63 -12.50
C ALA A 14 8.09 -12.03 -13.90
N ASP A 15 6.78 -12.22 -14.08
CA ASP A 15 6.16 -12.62 -15.35
C ASP A 15 5.39 -11.49 -16.06
N GLY A 16 5.51 -10.25 -15.54
CA GLY A 16 4.81 -9.07 -16.01
C GLY A 16 3.31 -9.01 -15.65
N LYS A 17 2.79 -9.99 -14.92
CA LYS A 17 1.35 -10.16 -14.66
C LYS A 17 1.02 -10.41 -13.19
N ASP A 18 1.90 -11.10 -12.48
CA ASP A 18 1.69 -11.53 -11.11
C ASP A 18 1.51 -10.35 -10.15
N LEU A 19 0.57 -10.49 -9.23
CA LEU A 19 0.15 -9.41 -8.35
C LEU A 19 0.61 -9.68 -6.93
N MET A 20 0.91 -8.61 -6.20
CA MET A 20 1.22 -8.64 -4.78
C MET A 20 0.34 -7.63 -4.07
N HIS A 21 -0.53 -8.10 -3.19
CA HIS A 21 -1.31 -7.21 -2.34
C HIS A 21 -0.52 -6.91 -1.08
N VAL A 22 -0.42 -5.62 -0.75
CA VAL A 22 0.14 -5.18 0.53
C VAL A 22 -0.94 -4.44 1.28
N ARG A 23 -1.39 -5.02 2.39
CA ARG A 23 -2.36 -4.39 3.28
C ARG A 23 -1.65 -3.48 4.27
N ILE A 24 -2.14 -2.24 4.38
CA ILE A 24 -1.60 -1.24 5.28
C ILE A 24 -2.58 -1.06 6.43
N TYR A 25 -2.05 -1.09 7.65
CA TYR A 25 -2.79 -0.75 8.85
C TYR A 25 -2.16 0.41 9.60
N ALA A 26 -3.00 1.35 10.06
CA ALA A 26 -2.68 2.20 11.19
C ALA A 26 -2.80 1.38 12.47
N VAL A 27 -1.70 1.26 13.23
CA VAL A 27 -1.67 0.45 14.47
C VAL A 27 -1.26 1.23 15.70
N ASP A 28 -1.88 0.91 16.84
CA ASP A 28 -1.52 1.45 18.14
C ASP A 28 -0.16 0.91 18.66
N LYS A 29 0.22 1.30 19.88
CA LYS A 29 1.48 0.84 20.50
C LYS A 29 1.55 -0.68 20.74
N LYS A 30 0.39 -1.36 20.76
CA LYS A 30 0.28 -2.82 20.93
C LYS A 30 0.14 -3.54 19.58
N GLY A 31 0.26 -2.82 18.45
CA GLY A 31 0.15 -3.41 17.11
C GLY A 31 -1.28 -3.68 16.66
N ARG A 32 -2.30 -3.18 17.37
CA ARG A 32 -3.72 -3.37 17.02
C ARG A 32 -4.17 -2.31 16.04
N ARG A 33 -4.97 -2.69 15.05
CA ARG A 33 -5.57 -1.73 14.09
C ARG A 33 -6.38 -0.68 14.83
N VAL A 34 -6.20 0.58 14.45
CA VAL A 34 -6.98 1.70 14.99
C VAL A 34 -8.23 1.90 14.13
N LEU A 35 -9.39 1.56 14.70
CA LEU A 35 -10.71 1.64 14.05
C LEU A 35 -11.50 2.92 14.43
N ASN A 36 -10.99 3.70 15.38
CA ASN A 36 -11.72 4.81 15.97
C ASN A 36 -11.96 5.93 14.94
N VAL A 37 -13.22 6.21 14.64
CA VAL A 37 -13.65 7.28 13.71
C VAL A 37 -13.19 8.68 14.13
N LYS A 38 -12.94 8.90 15.42
CA LYS A 38 -12.46 10.18 15.97
C LYS A 38 -10.93 10.32 15.90
N ASP A 39 -10.20 9.23 15.66
CA ASP A 39 -8.76 9.31 15.49
C ASP A 39 -8.44 9.68 14.04
N ALA A 40 -8.04 10.93 13.82
CA ALA A 40 -7.73 11.46 12.49
C ALA A 40 -6.61 10.70 11.76
N LYS A 41 -5.84 9.86 12.47
CA LYS A 41 -4.81 9.02 11.87
C LYS A 41 -5.36 7.69 11.34
N ALA A 42 -6.56 7.27 11.75
CA ALA A 42 -7.27 6.15 11.14
C ALA A 42 -7.80 6.49 9.73
N PHE A 43 -7.76 7.76 9.35
CA PHE A 43 -8.15 8.27 8.03
C PHE A 43 -7.04 9.11 7.40
N ASP A 44 -5.78 8.83 7.79
CA ASP A 44 -4.64 9.55 7.25
C ASP A 44 -4.52 9.33 5.74
N LYS A 45 -4.13 10.37 5.00
CA LYS A 45 -3.84 10.24 3.58
C LYS A 45 -2.46 9.61 3.41
N LEU A 46 -2.40 8.49 2.73
CA LEU A 46 -1.15 7.79 2.48
C LEU A 46 -0.65 8.08 1.07
N THR A 47 0.66 8.21 0.94
CA THR A 47 1.39 8.19 -0.33
C THR A 47 2.17 6.89 -0.42
N PHE A 48 1.95 6.14 -1.50
CA PHE A 48 2.62 4.89 -1.82
C PHE A 48 3.62 5.17 -2.93
N GLN A 49 4.83 4.66 -2.82
CA GLN A 49 5.87 4.75 -3.84
C GLN A 49 6.54 3.39 -4.00
N VAL A 50 6.67 2.92 -5.24
CA VAL A 50 7.36 1.67 -5.56
C VAL A 50 8.63 1.93 -6.37
N LYS A 51 9.72 1.26 -5.98
CA LYS A 51 10.99 1.23 -6.72
C LYS A 51 11.34 -0.20 -7.10
N GLY A 52 12.06 -0.35 -8.20
CA GLY A 52 12.36 -1.64 -8.83
C GLY A 52 11.41 -1.94 -9.98
N ASP A 53 11.53 -3.16 -10.52
CA ASP A 53 10.75 -3.65 -11.64
C ASP A 53 9.35 -4.14 -11.20
N ALA A 54 8.55 -3.21 -10.71
CA ALA A 54 7.16 -3.40 -10.36
C ALA A 54 6.41 -2.07 -10.45
N ASN A 55 5.10 -2.11 -10.62
CA ASN A 55 4.25 -0.92 -10.70
C ASN A 55 3.03 -1.06 -9.80
N ILE A 56 2.51 0.06 -9.32
CA ILE A 56 1.23 0.11 -8.62
C ILE A 56 0.13 0.07 -9.68
N VAL A 57 -0.78 -0.90 -9.55
CA VAL A 57 -1.91 -1.04 -10.47
C VAL A 57 -3.20 -0.53 -9.87
N ALA A 58 -3.33 -0.59 -8.55
CA ALA A 58 -4.47 -0.03 -7.85
C ALA A 58 -4.18 0.21 -6.36
N VAL A 59 -5.01 1.06 -5.75
CA VAL A 59 -5.16 1.24 -4.30
C VAL A 59 -6.63 1.21 -3.93
N ASP A 60 -6.90 0.77 -2.71
CA ASP A 60 -8.25 0.77 -2.14
C ASP A 60 -8.20 0.91 -0.62
N ASN A 61 -9.33 1.21 -0.01
CA ASN A 61 -9.55 1.21 1.43
C ASN A 61 -10.90 0.58 1.82
N GLY A 62 -11.74 0.18 0.86
CA GLY A 62 -13.06 -0.43 1.09
C GLY A 62 -14.15 0.55 1.53
N ASN A 63 -13.91 1.86 1.47
CA ASN A 63 -14.95 2.86 1.70
C ASN A 63 -15.84 3.01 0.46
N ILE A 64 -17.05 2.44 0.50
CA ILE A 64 -18.03 2.50 -0.60
C ILE A 64 -18.48 3.93 -0.94
N ALA A 65 -18.36 4.86 0.00
CA ALA A 65 -18.73 6.27 -0.21
C ALA A 65 -17.56 7.14 -0.69
N SER A 66 -16.37 6.55 -0.89
CA SER A 66 -15.18 7.29 -1.36
C SER A 66 -15.28 7.61 -2.85
N ASP A 67 -14.96 8.84 -3.21
CA ASP A 67 -14.78 9.30 -4.60
C ASP A 67 -13.33 9.22 -5.09
N GLU A 68 -12.38 8.93 -4.19
CA GLU A 68 -10.99 8.68 -4.56
C GLU A 68 -10.87 7.55 -5.60
N LEU A 69 -10.10 7.79 -6.65
CA LEU A 69 -9.83 6.79 -7.68
C LEU A 69 -9.00 5.63 -7.12
N HIS A 70 -9.22 4.44 -7.69
CA HIS A 70 -8.39 3.27 -7.41
C HIS A 70 -7.06 3.30 -8.18
N ILE A 71 -6.97 4.07 -9.25
CA ILE A 71 -5.81 4.18 -10.13
C ILE A 71 -5.33 5.63 -10.19
N GLY A 72 -4.10 5.83 -10.69
CA GLY A 72 -3.56 7.17 -10.91
C GLY A 72 -4.08 7.79 -12.20
N LYS A 73 -3.32 8.76 -12.72
CA LYS A 73 -3.67 9.42 -13.99
C LYS A 73 -3.49 8.44 -15.15
N THR A 74 -2.55 7.51 -15.03
CA THR A 74 -2.28 6.44 -15.98
C THR A 74 -2.31 5.09 -15.28
N GLN A 75 -2.33 4.01 -16.07
CA GLN A 75 -2.04 2.67 -15.55
C GLN A 75 -0.56 2.56 -15.17
N LEU A 76 -0.22 1.61 -14.30
CA LEU A 76 1.17 1.28 -13.93
C LEU A 76 1.94 2.44 -13.27
N GLU A 77 1.39 2.99 -12.21
CA GLU A 77 1.97 4.13 -11.51
C GLU A 77 3.18 3.73 -10.65
N LYS A 78 4.15 4.64 -10.52
CA LYS A 78 5.21 4.50 -9.50
C LYS A 78 4.83 5.12 -8.17
N SER A 79 3.84 6.01 -8.16
CA SER A 79 3.37 6.71 -6.97
C SER A 79 1.88 6.99 -7.05
N ILE A 80 1.15 6.76 -5.96
CA ILE A 80 -0.28 7.05 -5.85
C ILE A 80 -0.65 7.37 -4.40
N GLN A 81 -1.81 7.97 -4.19
CA GLN A 81 -2.32 8.28 -2.86
C GLN A 81 -3.67 7.62 -2.60
N ARG A 82 -3.94 7.30 -1.34
CA ARG A 82 -5.25 6.82 -0.86
C ARG A 82 -5.38 7.12 0.62
N HIS A 83 -6.56 7.54 1.07
CA HIS A 83 -6.81 7.63 2.51
C HIS A 83 -6.93 6.24 3.12
N LEU A 84 -6.48 6.09 4.36
CA LEU A 84 -6.97 5.01 5.20
C LEU A 84 -8.48 5.15 5.40
N PHE A 85 -9.16 4.02 5.55
CA PHE A 85 -10.53 3.99 6.05
C PHE A 85 -10.59 3.10 7.27
N GLN A 86 -10.98 3.69 8.41
CA GLN A 86 -10.96 3.01 9.71
C GLN A 86 -9.61 2.31 9.97
N GLY A 87 -8.51 2.94 9.58
CA GLY A 87 -7.15 2.46 9.78
C GLY A 87 -6.69 1.33 8.86
N SER A 88 -7.34 1.11 7.70
CA SER A 88 -6.85 0.18 6.67
C SER A 88 -6.80 0.82 5.29
N ALA A 89 -5.82 0.40 4.49
CA ALA A 89 -5.76 0.58 3.04
C ALA A 89 -5.09 -0.65 2.40
N LEU A 90 -5.15 -0.73 1.08
CA LEU A 90 -4.56 -1.76 0.24
C LEU A 90 -3.81 -1.09 -0.91
N VAL A 91 -2.62 -1.57 -1.20
CA VAL A 91 -1.94 -1.28 -2.47
C VAL A 91 -1.71 -2.59 -3.20
N ILE A 92 -1.97 -2.59 -4.50
CA ILE A 92 -1.81 -3.73 -5.38
C ILE A 92 -0.66 -3.42 -6.32
N LEU A 93 0.38 -4.25 -6.24
CA LEU A 93 1.56 -4.16 -7.09
C LEU A 93 1.46 -5.24 -8.17
N ARG A 94 1.92 -4.92 -9.37
CA ARG A 94 2.17 -5.89 -10.45
C ARG A 94 3.67 -6.00 -10.68
N ALA A 95 4.17 -7.22 -10.75
CA ALA A 95 5.57 -7.46 -11.09
C ALA A 95 5.85 -7.01 -12.53
N GLY A 96 7.08 -6.59 -12.79
CA GLY A 96 7.64 -6.55 -14.13
C GLY A 96 8.09 -7.93 -14.59
N ASP A 97 8.98 -7.97 -15.57
CA ASP A 97 9.49 -9.19 -16.21
C ASP A 97 10.94 -9.53 -15.82
N LYS A 98 11.53 -8.76 -14.90
CA LYS A 98 12.88 -8.99 -14.37
C LYS A 98 12.84 -9.34 -12.90
N PRO A 99 13.34 -10.53 -12.51
CA PRO A 99 13.49 -10.90 -11.10
C PRO A 99 14.36 -9.89 -10.36
N GLY A 100 13.96 -9.52 -9.15
CA GLY A 100 14.75 -8.59 -8.36
C GLY A 100 14.07 -8.02 -7.14
N LYS A 101 14.78 -7.09 -6.50
CA LYS A 101 14.34 -6.40 -5.30
C LYS A 101 13.36 -5.28 -5.63
N ILE A 102 12.22 -5.28 -4.96
CA ILE A 102 11.21 -4.23 -5.01
C ILE A 102 11.13 -3.53 -3.64
N GLU A 103 11.15 -2.20 -3.62
CA GLU A 103 10.97 -1.41 -2.40
C GLU A 103 9.65 -0.65 -2.48
N LEU A 104 8.73 -0.96 -1.57
CA LEU A 104 7.51 -0.20 -1.32
C LEU A 104 7.76 0.75 -0.14
N SER A 105 7.59 2.05 -0.36
CA SER A 105 7.58 3.08 0.67
C SER A 105 6.17 3.62 0.85
N VAL A 106 5.70 3.70 2.10
CA VAL A 106 4.39 4.24 2.46
C VAL A 106 4.57 5.33 3.52
N ALA A 107 4.11 6.54 3.22
CA ALA A 107 4.16 7.67 4.13
C ALA A 107 2.76 8.25 4.33
N GLY A 108 2.41 8.57 5.58
CA GLY A 108 1.19 9.31 5.89
C GLY A 108 1.48 10.78 6.19
N GLU A 109 0.51 11.65 6.02
CA GLU A 109 0.65 13.06 6.43
C GLU A 109 0.84 13.20 7.95
N LYS A 110 0.27 12.27 8.73
CA LYS A 110 0.29 12.28 10.20
C LYS A 110 1.13 11.15 10.80
N MET A 111 1.80 10.34 9.96
CA MET A 111 2.54 9.15 10.36
C MET A 111 3.87 9.02 9.65
N LYS A 112 4.89 8.59 10.41
CA LYS A 112 6.22 8.33 9.87
C LYS A 112 6.19 7.30 8.75
N ALA A 113 7.00 7.53 7.73
CA ALA A 113 7.14 6.63 6.60
C ALA A 113 7.63 5.25 7.04
N LYS A 114 7.19 4.22 6.32
CA LYS A 114 7.63 2.84 6.48
C LYS A 114 7.96 2.23 5.13
N LYS A 115 9.00 1.39 5.12
CA LYS A 115 9.45 0.67 3.94
C LYS A 115 9.19 -0.83 4.10
N LEU A 116 8.90 -1.48 2.99
CA LEU A 116 8.82 -2.92 2.85
C LEU A 116 9.66 -3.32 1.64
N VAL A 117 10.55 -4.30 1.85
CA VAL A 117 11.33 -4.91 0.78
C VAL A 117 10.65 -6.21 0.40
N LEU A 118 10.38 -6.37 -0.90
CA LEU A 118 9.83 -7.56 -1.53
C LEU A 118 10.83 -8.05 -2.59
N ASN A 119 10.69 -9.29 -3.02
CA ASN A 119 11.50 -9.82 -4.11
C ASN A 119 10.61 -10.59 -5.07
N THR A 120 10.81 -10.35 -6.36
CA THR A 120 10.28 -11.20 -7.42
C THR A 120 11.29 -12.27 -7.81
N LYS A 121 10.81 -13.42 -8.27
CA LYS A 121 11.62 -14.53 -8.79
C LYS A 121 11.41 -14.76 -10.28
#